data_AF-S7WRX7-F1
#
_entry.id   AF-S7WRX7-F1
#
_cell.length_a   1.000
_cell.length_b   1.000
_cell.length_c   1.000
_cell.angle_alpha   90.00
_cell.angle_beta   90.00
_cell.angle_gamma   90.00
#
_symmetry.space_group_name_H-M   'P 1'
#
loop_
_entity.id
_entity.type
_entity.pdbx_description
1 polymer ?
#
loop_
_entity_poly.entity_id
_entity_poly.type
_entity_poly.pdbx_seq_one_letter_code
_entity_poly.pdbx_strand_id
1 'polypeptide(L)'
;MPNTWDALFSRMDDPVVKSKWIERIALHSAYILRDFSELKEWVIDPKIQSEFFTYLKNDSNILEISYLLLKRLQKFKQDEASIDDSLILSKSNSLDTELCDSMVKLLIEMFRKNPPCHPSTCDILKDRIQEINADNLIMEEIMNYRLGLFEKMKSEKCNKTDIEKIKNWID
;
A
#
# COMPACT_ATOMS: atom_id res chain seq x y z
N MET A 1 15.29 -7.24 -12.21
CA MET A 1 16.44 -8.15 -11.99
C MET A 1 16.21 -8.81 -10.63
N PRO A 2 15.83 -10.09 -10.59
CA PRO A 2 15.59 -10.76 -9.33
C PRO A 2 16.89 -10.87 -8.50
N ASN A 3 16.79 -10.74 -7.18
CA ASN A 3 17.87 -10.96 -6.19
C ASN A 3 19.04 -9.94 -6.21
N THR A 4 18.97 -8.88 -7.01
CA THR A 4 20.07 -7.89 -7.10
C THR A 4 20.28 -7.13 -5.79
N TRP A 5 19.21 -6.78 -5.08
CA TRP A 5 19.32 -6.06 -3.82
C TRP A 5 19.76 -6.98 -2.69
N ASP A 6 19.28 -8.22 -2.66
CA ASP A 6 19.77 -9.22 -1.70
C ASP A 6 21.28 -9.44 -1.79
N ALA A 7 21.82 -9.58 -3.00
CA ALA A 7 23.26 -9.73 -3.20
C ALA A 7 24.06 -8.49 -2.76
N LEU A 8 23.46 -7.30 -2.88
CA LEU A 8 24.04 -6.04 -2.42
C LEU A 8 24.01 -5.96 -0.88
N PHE A 9 22.89 -6.30 -0.28
CA PHE A 9 22.68 -6.32 1.17
C PHE A 9 23.42 -7.43 1.90
N SER A 10 23.77 -8.52 1.22
CA SER A 10 24.59 -9.60 1.80
C SER A 10 26.08 -9.25 1.87
N ARG A 11 26.51 -8.20 1.16
CA ARG A 11 27.89 -7.70 1.15
C ARG A 11 28.08 -6.45 2.01
N MET A 12 27.01 -5.95 2.63
CA MET A 12 27.08 -4.82 3.55
C MET A 12 27.13 -5.33 4.99
N ASP A 13 28.31 -5.24 5.59
CA ASP A 13 28.55 -5.65 6.97
C ASP A 13 28.08 -4.59 7.99
N ASP A 14 28.08 -3.32 7.60
CA ASP A 14 27.63 -2.21 8.47
C ASP A 14 26.09 -2.12 8.47
N PRO A 15 25.42 -2.40 9.61
CA PRO A 15 23.97 -2.35 9.71
C PRO A 15 23.39 -0.95 9.50
N VAL A 16 24.13 0.11 9.85
CA VAL A 16 23.68 1.50 9.67
C VAL A 16 23.66 1.87 8.19
N VAL A 17 24.69 1.46 7.45
CA VAL A 17 24.76 1.68 6.00
C VAL A 17 23.66 0.89 5.29
N LYS A 18 23.48 -0.38 5.68
CA LYS A 18 22.41 -1.24 5.14
C LYS A 18 21.03 -0.62 5.36
N SER A 19 20.74 -0.17 6.58
CA SER A 19 19.47 0.46 6.94
C SER A 19 19.20 1.74 6.13
N LYS A 20 20.21 2.61 5.94
CA LYS A 20 20.09 3.80 5.08
C LYS A 20 19.80 3.46 3.62
N TRP A 21 20.35 2.37 3.11
CA TRP A 21 20.03 1.91 1.76
C TRP A 21 18.59 1.41 1.65
N ILE A 22 18.11 0.66 2.66
CA ILE A 22 16.72 0.21 2.72
C ILE A 22 15.76 1.40 2.78
N GLU A 23 16.04 2.39 3.63
CA GLU A 23 15.31 3.65 3.69
C GLU A 23 15.24 4.33 2.32
N ARG A 24 16.39 4.46 1.65
CA ARG A 24 16.46 5.13 0.36
C ARG A 24 15.63 4.41 -0.69
N ILE A 25 15.72 3.08 -0.73
CA ILE A 25 14.94 2.25 -1.63
C ILE A 25 13.44 2.38 -1.34
N ALA A 26 13.04 2.38 -0.06
CA ALA A 26 11.65 2.58 0.35
C ALA A 26 11.11 3.95 -0.10
N LEU A 27 11.87 5.03 0.12
CA LEU A 27 11.48 6.39 -0.28
C LEU A 27 11.37 6.55 -1.80
N HIS A 28 12.10 5.74 -2.58
CA HIS A 28 12.06 5.75 -4.05
C HIS A 28 11.22 4.63 -4.65
N SER A 29 10.56 3.82 -3.83
CA SER A 29 9.83 2.63 -4.25
C SER A 29 8.81 2.92 -5.36
N ALA A 30 8.06 4.03 -5.25
CA ALA A 30 7.08 4.44 -6.25
C ALA A 30 7.67 4.76 -7.64
N TYR A 31 8.97 4.98 -7.74
CA TYR A 31 9.67 5.25 -8.99
C TYR A 31 10.30 4.00 -9.62
N ILE A 32 10.62 3.00 -8.79
CA ILE A 32 11.45 1.85 -9.17
C ILE A 32 10.67 0.54 -9.18
N LEU A 33 9.62 0.43 -8.37
CA LEU A 33 8.70 -0.70 -8.34
C LEU A 33 7.44 -0.32 -9.12
N ARG A 34 6.94 -1.24 -9.95
CA ARG A 34 5.61 -1.11 -10.54
C ARG A 34 4.53 -1.22 -9.46
N ASP A 35 4.70 -2.20 -8.58
CA ASP A 35 3.89 -2.42 -7.40
C ASP A 35 4.63 -3.23 -6.34
N PHE A 36 4.06 -3.31 -5.14
CA PHE A 36 4.69 -4.01 -4.01
C PHE A 36 4.86 -5.51 -4.24
N SER A 37 4.21 -6.12 -5.23
CA SER A 37 4.44 -7.52 -5.56
C SER A 37 5.83 -7.75 -6.17
N GLU A 38 6.47 -6.73 -6.75
CA GLU A 38 7.85 -6.82 -7.24
C GLU A 38 8.88 -6.88 -6.11
N LEU A 39 8.55 -6.40 -4.90
CA LEU A 39 9.49 -6.36 -3.78
C LEU A 39 10.04 -7.74 -3.43
N LYS A 40 9.18 -8.76 -3.41
CA LYS A 40 9.56 -10.15 -3.10
C LYS A 40 10.51 -10.76 -4.14
N GLU A 41 10.53 -10.22 -5.35
CA GLU A 41 11.42 -10.69 -6.42
C GLU A 41 12.81 -10.07 -6.29
N TRP A 42 12.92 -8.88 -5.66
CA TRP A 42 14.15 -8.11 -5.58
C TRP A 42 14.87 -8.31 -4.23
N VAL A 43 14.07 -8.51 -3.16
CA VAL A 43 14.50 -8.76 -1.78
C VAL A 43 13.85 -10.05 -1.31
N ILE A 44 14.61 -11.14 -1.15
CA ILE A 44 14.08 -12.42 -0.63
C ILE A 44 14.11 -12.42 0.90
N ASP A 45 15.07 -11.73 1.53
CA ASP A 45 15.19 -11.68 3.00
C ASP A 45 13.97 -11.00 3.66
N PRO A 46 13.15 -11.74 4.44
CA PRO A 46 11.96 -11.18 5.08
C PRO A 46 12.26 -10.06 6.09
N LYS A 47 13.45 -10.04 6.70
CA LYS A 47 13.83 -8.97 7.64
C LYS A 47 14.02 -7.65 6.93
N ILE A 48 14.65 -7.68 5.75
CA ILE A 48 14.85 -6.51 4.91
C ILE A 48 13.51 -6.02 4.37
N GLN A 49 12.62 -6.94 3.93
CA GLN A 49 11.26 -6.57 3.53
C GLN A 49 10.49 -5.91 4.69
N SER A 50 10.58 -6.48 5.90
CA SER A 50 9.93 -5.90 7.09
C SER A 50 10.47 -4.50 7.39
N GLU A 51 11.78 -4.29 7.32
CA GLU A 51 12.42 -2.99 7.54
C GLU A 51 12.00 -1.98 6.47
N PHE A 52 11.96 -2.38 5.19
CA PHE A 52 11.47 -1.56 4.08
C PHE A 52 10.07 -0.97 4.37
N PHE A 53 9.13 -1.77 4.86
CA PHE A 53 7.79 -1.30 5.19
C PHE A 53 7.73 -0.34 6.40
N THR A 54 8.74 -0.35 7.28
CA THR A 54 8.80 0.63 8.38
C THR A 54 8.97 2.07 7.88
N TYR A 55 9.65 2.25 6.74
CA TYR A 55 9.82 3.54 6.07
C TYR A 55 8.61 3.95 5.24
N LEU A 56 7.70 3.01 4.95
CA LEU A 56 6.41 3.23 4.30
C LEU A 56 5.26 3.07 5.31
N LYS A 57 5.42 3.65 6.50
CA LYS A 57 4.53 3.42 7.64
C LYS A 57 3.05 3.67 7.33
N ASN A 58 2.73 4.72 6.57
CA ASN A 58 1.35 5.04 6.21
C ASN A 58 0.75 3.95 5.32
N ASP A 59 1.47 3.59 4.26
CA ASP A 59 1.10 2.54 3.32
C ASP A 59 0.94 1.20 4.05
N SER A 60 1.91 0.81 4.87
CA SER A 60 1.86 -0.42 5.67
C SER A 60 0.63 -0.46 6.57
N ASN A 61 0.32 0.61 7.29
CA ASN A 61 -0.83 0.66 8.19
C ASN A 61 -2.16 0.54 7.43
N ILE A 62 -2.30 1.26 6.31
CA ILE A 62 -3.51 1.20 5.48
C ILE A 62 -3.70 -0.21 4.92
N LEU A 63 -2.63 -0.82 4.42
CA LEU A 63 -2.65 -2.17 3.87
C LEU A 63 -2.94 -3.23 4.94
N GLU A 64 -2.36 -3.11 6.13
CA GLU A 64 -2.60 -4.07 7.20
C GLU A 64 -4.05 -4.00 7.69
N ILE A 65 -4.55 -2.78 7.97
CA ILE A 65 -5.90 -2.60 8.50
C ILE A 65 -6.96 -3.00 7.47
N SER A 66 -6.81 -2.59 6.21
CA SER A 66 -7.77 -3.02 5.16
C SER A 66 -7.78 -4.54 4.95
N TYR A 67 -6.63 -5.21 5.07
CA TYR A 67 -6.59 -6.67 5.05
C TYR A 67 -7.31 -7.30 6.25
N LEU A 68 -7.06 -6.80 7.47
CA LEU A 68 -7.70 -7.32 8.69
C LEU A 68 -9.22 -7.14 8.67
N LEU A 69 -9.70 -5.98 8.22
CA LEU A 69 -11.13 -5.69 8.09
C LEU A 69 -11.79 -6.61 7.08
N LEU A 70 -11.22 -6.75 5.88
CA LEU A 70 -11.74 -7.63 4.84
C LEU A 70 -11.77 -9.10 5.29
N LYS A 71 -10.68 -9.59 5.90
CA LYS A 71 -10.62 -10.94 6.46
C LYS A 71 -11.69 -11.16 7.52
N ARG A 72 -11.95 -10.15 8.35
CA ARG A 72 -12.99 -10.21 9.38
C ARG A 72 -14.38 -10.25 8.76
N LEU A 73 -14.64 -9.43 7.76
CA LEU A 73 -15.90 -9.42 7.00
C LEU A 73 -16.17 -10.77 6.32
N GLN A 74 -15.15 -11.36 5.67
CA GLN A 74 -15.25 -12.68 5.05
C GLN A 74 -15.59 -13.76 6.08
N LYS A 75 -14.99 -13.72 7.27
CA LYS A 75 -15.30 -14.66 8.34
C LYS A 75 -16.74 -14.50 8.84
N PHE A 76 -17.20 -13.27 9.04
CA PHE A 76 -18.60 -13.01 9.42
C PHE A 76 -19.58 -13.58 8.40
N LYS A 77 -19.35 -13.34 7.11
CA LYS A 77 -20.19 -13.88 6.01
C LYS A 77 -20.20 -15.41 5.97
N GLN A 78 -19.06 -16.06 6.26
CA GLN A 78 -18.97 -17.53 6.32
C GLN A 78 -19.71 -18.10 7.53
N ASP A 79 -19.57 -17.46 8.70
CA ASP A 79 -20.24 -17.88 9.93
C ASP A 79 -21.77 -17.74 9.78
N GLU A 80 -22.27 -16.68 9.15
CA GLU A 80 -23.71 -16.51 8.86
C GLU A 80 -24.27 -17.51 7.85
N ALA A 81 -23.53 -17.81 6.77
CA ALA A 81 -23.96 -18.77 5.75
C ALA A 81 -24.08 -20.21 6.29
N SER A 82 -23.48 -20.51 7.45
CA SER A 82 -23.57 -21.81 8.12
C SER A 82 -24.81 -21.98 9.01
N ILE A 83 -25.60 -20.92 9.21
CA ILE A 83 -26.81 -20.91 10.02
C ILE A 83 -28.01 -21.06 9.08
N ASP A 84 -28.67 -22.22 9.11
CA ASP A 84 -29.92 -22.46 8.41
C ASP A 84 -31.07 -21.79 9.18
N ASP A 85 -31.46 -20.55 8.81
CA ASP A 85 -32.79 -20.07 9.18
C ASP A 85 -33.31 -18.88 8.36
N SER A 86 -34.39 -19.16 7.63
CA SER A 86 -35.22 -18.29 6.79
C SER A 86 -35.89 -17.07 7.50
N LEU A 87 -35.52 -16.77 8.74
CA LEU A 87 -36.11 -15.70 9.58
C LEU A 87 -35.14 -14.54 9.91
N ILE A 88 -33.84 -14.65 9.56
CA ILE A 88 -32.79 -13.67 9.94
C ILE A 88 -32.52 -12.61 8.84
N LEU A 89 -32.97 -12.86 7.61
CA LEU A 89 -32.61 -12.13 6.38
C LEU A 89 -32.83 -10.61 6.38
N SER A 90 -33.77 -10.06 7.15
CA SER A 90 -34.05 -8.62 7.16
C SER A 90 -33.23 -7.83 8.18
N LYS A 91 -32.73 -8.48 9.24
CA LYS A 91 -31.87 -7.86 10.27
C LYS A 91 -30.38 -8.02 9.95
N SER A 92 -29.99 -9.12 9.27
CA SER A 92 -28.62 -9.33 8.81
C SER A 92 -28.22 -8.28 7.76
N ASN A 93 -29.08 -8.04 6.76
CA ASN A 93 -28.78 -7.07 5.69
C ASN A 93 -28.52 -5.65 6.20
N SER A 94 -29.24 -5.18 7.23
CA SER A 94 -29.01 -3.84 7.80
C SER A 94 -27.72 -3.77 8.62
N LEU A 95 -27.41 -4.83 9.37
CA LEU A 95 -26.20 -4.90 10.20
C LEU A 95 -24.94 -5.03 9.34
N ASP A 96 -25.02 -5.80 8.26
CA ASP A 96 -23.96 -5.94 7.26
C ASP A 96 -23.64 -4.61 6.59
N THR A 97 -24.68 -3.84 6.24
CA THR A 97 -24.51 -2.52 5.62
C THR A 97 -23.84 -1.54 6.57
N GLU A 98 -24.31 -1.45 7.83
CA GLU A 98 -23.72 -0.55 8.84
C GLU A 98 -22.25 -0.91 9.17
N LEU A 99 -21.93 -2.20 9.23
CA LEU A 99 -20.57 -2.69 9.43
C LEU A 99 -19.67 -2.30 8.24
N CYS A 100 -20.14 -2.55 7.01
CA CYS A 100 -19.40 -2.20 5.80
C CYS A 100 -19.15 -0.68 5.71
N ASP A 101 -20.18 0.14 5.97
CA ASP A 101 -20.08 1.60 6.01
C ASP A 101 -19.05 2.07 7.05
N SER A 102 -19.05 1.45 8.24
CA SER A 102 -18.09 1.76 9.30
C SER A 102 -16.65 1.39 8.92
N MET A 103 -16.45 0.24 8.26
CA MET A 103 -15.15 -0.20 7.76
C MET A 103 -14.63 0.76 6.68
N VAL A 104 -15.47 1.12 5.71
CA VAL A 104 -15.12 2.06 4.64
C VAL A 104 -14.78 3.42 5.23
N LYS A 105 -15.59 3.93 6.16
CA LYS A 105 -15.34 5.20 6.83
C LYS A 105 -14.00 5.22 7.54
N LEU A 106 -13.67 4.17 8.30
CA LEU A 106 -12.38 4.04 8.98
C LEU A 106 -11.21 4.07 7.99
N LEU A 107 -11.30 3.30 6.90
CA LEU A 107 -10.25 3.23 5.89
C LEU A 107 -10.04 4.58 5.19
N ILE A 108 -11.12 5.30 4.90
CA ILE A 108 -11.05 6.62 4.27
C ILE A 108 -10.55 7.69 5.22
N GLU A 109 -10.95 7.68 6.49
CA GLU A 109 -10.38 8.59 7.49
C GLU A 109 -8.87 8.37 7.66
N MET A 110 -8.43 7.11 7.67
CA MET A 110 -7.01 6.78 7.69
C MET A 110 -6.28 7.27 6.45
N PHE A 111 -6.83 7.02 5.27
CA PHE A 111 -6.30 7.48 3.99
C PHE A 111 -6.18 9.01 3.95
N ARG A 112 -7.19 9.75 4.39
CA ARG A 112 -7.18 11.22 4.40
C ARG A 112 -6.19 11.79 5.42
N LYS A 113 -6.10 11.17 6.60
CA LYS A 113 -5.23 11.65 7.70
C LYS A 113 -3.76 11.31 7.48
N ASN A 114 -3.49 10.12 6.94
CA ASN A 114 -2.14 9.60 6.69
C ASN A 114 -2.09 9.02 5.28
N PRO A 115 -2.08 9.87 4.25
CA PRO A 115 -2.18 9.39 2.88
C PRO A 115 -0.95 8.56 2.50
N PRO A 116 -1.15 7.54 1.64
CA PRO A 116 -0.06 6.69 1.17
C PRO A 116 0.88 7.46 0.24
N CYS A 117 2.14 7.07 0.19
CA CYS A 117 3.09 7.65 -0.77
C CYS A 117 3.30 6.76 -2.00
N HIS A 118 2.87 5.49 -1.96
CA HIS A 118 2.97 4.57 -3.09
C HIS A 118 1.65 4.43 -3.86
N PRO A 119 1.63 4.56 -5.21
CA PRO A 119 0.43 4.43 -6.01
C PRO A 119 -0.28 3.08 -5.85
N SER A 120 0.49 2.00 -5.69
CA SER A 120 -0.06 0.65 -5.48
C SER A 120 -0.88 0.51 -4.20
N THR A 121 -0.59 1.29 -3.16
CA THR A 121 -1.45 1.32 -1.97
C THR A 121 -2.84 1.84 -2.32
N CYS A 122 -2.93 2.82 -3.21
CA CYS A 122 -4.22 3.34 -3.69
C CYS A 122 -4.97 2.28 -4.49
N ASP A 123 -4.27 1.56 -5.37
CA ASP A 123 -4.86 0.47 -6.17
C ASP A 123 -5.41 -0.65 -5.25
N ILE A 124 -4.59 -1.12 -4.32
CA ILE A 124 -4.99 -2.17 -3.36
C ILE A 124 -6.13 -1.70 -2.46
N LEU A 125 -6.08 -0.45 -1.97
CA LEU A 125 -7.12 0.09 -1.10
C LEU A 125 -8.45 0.22 -1.85
N LYS A 126 -8.43 0.69 -3.10
CA LYS A 126 -9.62 0.79 -3.95
C LYS A 126 -10.28 -0.59 -4.09
N ASP A 127 -9.50 -1.60 -4.48
CA ASP A 127 -10.03 -2.95 -4.69
C ASP A 127 -10.66 -3.51 -3.41
N ARG A 128 -10.01 -3.31 -2.25
CA ARG A 128 -10.52 -3.75 -0.95
C ARG A 128 -11.80 -3.02 -0.53
N ILE A 129 -11.86 -1.70 -0.76
CA ILE A 129 -13.04 -0.90 -0.47
C ILE A 129 -14.21 -1.29 -1.40
N GLN A 130 -13.92 -1.65 -2.65
CA GLN A 130 -14.91 -2.20 -3.56
C GLN A 130 -15.42 -3.58 -3.09
N GLU A 131 -14.56 -4.45 -2.56
CA GLU A 131 -14.96 -5.73 -1.95
C GLU A 131 -15.82 -5.56 -0.69
N ILE A 132 -15.65 -4.46 0.06
CA ILE A 132 -16.47 -4.10 1.22
C ILE A 132 -17.81 -3.47 0.80
N ASN A 133 -18.01 -3.18 -0.49
CA ASN A 133 -19.23 -2.62 -1.10
C ASN A 133 -19.42 -1.11 -0.90
N ALA A 134 -18.36 -0.32 -1.13
CA ALA A 134 -18.44 1.14 -1.11
C ALA A 134 -18.94 1.78 -2.42
N ASP A 135 -19.38 3.03 -2.32
CA ASP A 135 -19.81 3.86 -3.46
C ASP A 135 -18.64 4.31 -4.37
N ASN A 136 -18.97 4.54 -5.64
CA ASN A 136 -18.09 5.03 -6.71
C ASN A 136 -17.38 6.34 -6.35
N LEU A 137 -18.03 7.25 -5.61
CA LEU A 137 -17.42 8.51 -5.20
C LEU A 137 -16.14 8.33 -4.37
N ILE A 138 -16.12 7.31 -3.51
CA ILE A 138 -14.96 7.00 -2.67
C ILE A 138 -13.83 6.42 -3.53
N MET A 139 -14.17 5.57 -4.51
CA MET A 139 -13.19 5.04 -5.45
C MET A 139 -12.58 6.16 -6.30
N GLU A 140 -13.38 7.12 -6.76
CA GLU A 140 -12.89 8.29 -7.50
C GLU A 140 -11.93 9.14 -6.68
N GLU A 141 -12.21 9.38 -5.39
CA GLU A 141 -11.30 10.10 -4.50
C GLU A 141 -9.92 9.43 -4.43
N ILE A 142 -9.88 8.11 -4.20
CA ILE A 142 -8.62 7.36 -4.12
C ILE A 142 -7.86 7.42 -5.43
N MET A 143 -8.55 7.27 -6.57
CA MET A 143 -7.92 7.28 -7.88
C MET A 143 -7.43 8.67 -8.29
N ASN A 144 -8.15 9.73 -7.93
CA ASN A 144 -7.71 11.11 -8.15
C ASN A 144 -6.44 11.41 -7.36
N TYR A 145 -6.36 10.96 -6.11
CA TYR A 145 -5.14 11.08 -5.31
C TYR A 145 -3.97 10.31 -5.95
N ARG A 146 -4.21 9.07 -6.40
CA ARG A 146 -3.22 8.25 -7.10
C ARG A 146 -2.67 8.96 -8.35
N LEU A 147 -3.54 9.59 -9.15
CA LEU A 147 -3.11 10.39 -10.30
C LEU A 147 -2.25 11.58 -9.87
N GLY A 148 -2.62 12.26 -8.78
CA GLY A 148 -1.81 13.33 -8.18
C GLY A 148 -0.41 12.88 -7.77
N LEU A 149 -0.27 11.67 -7.23
CA LEU A 149 1.03 11.06 -6.94
C LEU A 149 1.88 10.90 -8.21
N PHE A 150 1.32 10.40 -9.31
CA PHE A 150 2.05 10.26 -10.57
C PHE A 150 2.51 11.60 -11.15
N GLU A 151 1.67 12.63 -11.09
CA GLU A 151 2.03 13.96 -11.59
C GLU A 151 3.15 14.58 -10.76
N LYS A 152 3.10 14.43 -9.43
CA LYS A 152 4.21 14.82 -8.55
C LYS A 152 5.51 14.09 -8.94
N MET A 153 5.43 12.79 -9.17
CA MET A 153 6.58 11.97 -9.58
C MET A 153 7.19 12.40 -10.93
N LYS A 154 6.35 12.76 -11.91
CA LYS A 154 6.83 13.29 -13.20
C LYS A 154 7.55 14.62 -13.03
N SER A 155 7.03 15.51 -12.18
CA SER A 155 7.62 16.83 -11.95
C SER A 155 8.97 16.77 -11.23
N GLU A 156 9.15 15.82 -10.31
CA GLU A 156 10.40 15.64 -9.55
C GLU A 156 11.53 15.03 -10.40
N LYS A 157 11.20 14.24 -11.44
CA LYS A 157 12.19 13.63 -12.35
C LYS A 157 13.00 14.62 -13.20
N CYS A 158 12.59 15.89 -13.28
CA CYS A 158 13.20 16.86 -14.17
C CYS A 158 13.63 18.15 -13.45
N ASN A 159 14.43 18.02 -12.39
CA ASN A 159 15.15 19.17 -11.86
C ASN A 159 16.44 19.38 -12.66
N LYS A 160 16.58 20.56 -13.31
CA LYS A 160 17.79 20.97 -14.04
C LYS A 160 19.07 20.81 -13.21
N THR A 161 18.95 20.99 -11.90
CA THR A 161 20.01 20.84 -10.90
C THR A 161 20.56 19.41 -10.83
N ASP A 162 19.74 18.39 -11.10
CA ASP A 162 20.19 16.99 -11.07
C ASP A 162 20.91 16.60 -12.36
N ILE A 163 20.53 17.20 -13.49
CA ILE A 163 21.23 17.04 -14.78
C ILE A 163 22.63 17.65 -14.70
N GLU A 164 22.79 18.84 -14.12
CA GLU A 164 24.11 19.46 -13.91
C GLU A 164 24.99 18.65 -12.96
N LYS A 165 24.42 18.06 -11.90
CA LYS A 165 25.17 17.19 -10.98
C LYS A 165 25.65 15.91 -11.66
N ILE A 166 24.82 15.28 -12.49
CA ILE A 166 25.20 14.09 -13.26
C ILE A 166 26.28 14.44 -14.28
N LYS A 167 26.17 15.59 -14.94
CA LYS A 167 27.22 16.06 -15.87
C LYS A 167 28.56 16.23 -15.16
N ASN A 168 28.56 16.82 -13.97
CA ASN A 168 29.76 16.97 -13.14
C ASN A 168 30.34 15.65 -12.59
N TRP A 169 29.65 14.52 -12.75
CA TRP A 169 30.18 13.20 -12.37
C TRP A 169 30.82 12.47 -13.56
N ILE A 170 30.49 12.91 -14.78
CA ILE A 170 30.98 12.31 -16.03
C ILE A 170 32.17 13.13 -16.59
N ASP A 171 32.18 14.44 -16.32
CA ASP A 171 33.30 15.35 -16.59
C ASP A 171 34.36 15.32 -15.48
#